data_AF-A0A3D3GUW4-F1
#
_entry.id   AF-A0A3D3GUW4-F1
#
_cell.length_a   1.000
_cell.length_b   1.000
_cell.length_c   1.000
_cell.angle_alpha   90.00
_cell.angle_beta   90.00
_cell.angle_gamma   90.00
#
_symmetry.space_group_name_H-M   'P 1'
#
loop_
_entity.id
_entity.type
_entity.pdbx_description
1 polymer ?
#
loop_
_entity_poly.entity_id
_entity_poly.type
_entity_poly.pdbx_seq_one_letter_code
_entity_poly.pdbx_strand_id
1 'polypeptide(L)' 'MSNSHEKPIAPADDDCCGGGACNPCVWDHYYTELQKWRIEEVKKRELAKIEKKTN' A
#
# COMPACT_ATOMS: atom_id res chain seq x y z
N MET A 1 -12.54 14.48 -7.65
CA MET A 1 -11.81 13.23 -7.91
C MET A 1 -11.23 12.70 -6.61
N SER A 2 -11.85 11.68 -6.02
CA SER A 2 -11.36 11.05 -4.80
C SER A 2 -10.36 9.95 -5.18
N ASN A 3 -9.14 10.32 -5.59
CA ASN A 3 -8.04 9.37 -5.83
C ASN A 3 -7.30 9.05 -4.52
N SER A 4 -8.07 8.59 -3.53
CA SER A 4 -7.53 7.95 -2.34
C SER A 4 -7.05 6.57 -2.76
N HIS A 5 -5.77 6.45 -3.11
CA HIS A 5 -5.12 5.15 -2.96
C HIS A 5 -5.14 4.89 -1.45
N GLU A 6 -6.16 4.16 -1.00
CA GLU A 6 -6.33 3.87 0.41
C GLU A 6 -5.23 2.90 0.84
N LYS A 7 -4.76 3.07 2.08
CA LYS A 7 -3.73 2.20 2.61
C LYS A 7 -4.26 0.76 2.58
N PRO A 8 -3.50 -0.22 2.05
CA PRO A 8 -3.94 -1.60 2.07
C PRO A 8 -4.22 -2.03 3.52
N ILE A 9 -5.28 -2.80 3.70
CA ILE A 9 -5.70 -3.29 5.01
C ILE A 9 -4.87 -4.53 5.32
N ALA A 10 -4.29 -4.59 6.52
CA ALA A 10 -3.52 -5.75 6.94
C ALA A 10 -4.45 -6.97 7.02
N PRO A 11 -4.06 -8.12 6.44
CA PRO A 11 -4.80 -9.36 6.61
C PRO A 11 -4.79 -9.75 8.10
N ALA A 12 -5.81 -10.49 8.52
CA ALA A 12 -5.84 -10.99 9.88
C ALA A 12 -4.80 -12.12 10.05
N ASP A 13 -4.31 -12.34 11.27
CA ASP A 13 -3.29 -13.37 11.53
C ASP A 13 -3.81 -14.79 11.20
N ASP A 14 -5.12 -14.99 11.22
CA ASP A 14 -5.84 -16.21 10.84
C ASP A 14 -6.07 -16.37 9.32
N ASP A 15 -6.02 -15.29 8.54
CA ASP A 15 -6.06 -15.35 7.07
C ASP A 15 -4.76 -15.92 6.49
N CYS A 16 -3.68 -15.87 7.26
CA CYS A 16 -2.44 -16.57 6.95
C CYS A 16 -2.62 -18.06 7.28
N CYS A 17 -3.20 -18.81 6.33
CA CYS A 17 -3.44 -20.26 6.36
C CYS A 17 -2.51 -20.98 7.35
N GLY A 18 -3.03 -21.21 8.57
CA GLY A 18 -2.27 -21.41 9.80
C GLY A 18 -1.39 -22.67 9.87
N GLY A 19 -0.33 -22.73 9.07
CA GLY A 19 0.60 -23.86 9.08
C GLY A 19 1.48 -24.02 7.85
N GLY A 20 1.74 -22.98 7.05
CA GLY A 20 2.72 -23.05 5.95
C GLY A 20 2.27 -23.87 4.73
N ALA A 21 0.99 -24.20 4.61
CA ALA A 21 0.45 -24.99 3.50
C ALA A 21 -0.01 -24.15 2.30
N CYS A 22 -0.27 -22.85 2.50
CA CYS A 22 -0.65 -21.94 1.43
C CYS A 22 0.57 -21.11 1.00
N ASN A 23 1.14 -21.44 -0.15
CA ASN A 23 2.13 -20.64 -0.86
C ASN A 23 1.46 -20.18 -2.16
N PRO A 24 1.23 -18.88 -2.38
CA PRO A 24 1.82 -17.70 -1.71
C PRO A 24 1.11 -17.23 -0.43
N CYS A 25 1.89 -16.65 0.49
CA CYS A 25 1.39 -16.06 1.72
C CYS A 25 0.65 -14.75 1.46
N VAL A 26 -0.52 -14.55 2.09
CA VAL A 26 -1.30 -13.30 1.98
C VAL A 26 -0.48 -12.06 2.38
N TRP A 27 0.49 -12.23 3.28
CA TRP A 27 1.39 -11.18 3.69
C TRP A 27 2.32 -10.70 2.57
N ASP A 28 2.76 -11.57 1.66
CA ASP A 28 3.64 -11.18 0.55
C ASP A 28 2.92 -10.21 -0.40
N HIS A 29 1.64 -10.49 -0.67
CA HIS A 29 0.78 -9.60 -1.45
C HIS A 29 0.57 -8.27 -0.72
N TYR A 30 0.21 -8.32 0.57
CA TYR A 30 0.02 -7.14 1.40
C TYR A 30 1.27 -6.24 1.43
N TYR A 31 2.46 -6.79 1.67
CA TYR A 31 3.70 -6.00 1.70
C TYR A 31 4.03 -5.39 0.33
N THR A 32 3.75 -6.12 -0.76
CA THR A 32 3.92 -5.61 -2.13
C THR A 32 3.03 -4.40 -2.40
N GLU A 33 1.76 -4.48 -2.01
CA GLU A 33 0.80 -3.38 -2.14
C GLU A 33 1.14 -2.21 -1.21
N LEU A 34 1.53 -2.51 0.03
CA LEU A 34 1.91 -1.50 1.02
C LEU A 34 3.13 -0.71 0.55
N GLN A 35 4.10 -1.37 -0.07
CA GLN A 35 5.26 -0.71 -0.66
C GLN A 35 4.85 0.25 -1.78
N LYS A 36 3.98 -0.20 -2.70
CA LYS A 36 3.47 0.64 -3.80
C LYS A 36 2.76 1.87 -3.25
N TRP A 37 1.87 1.67 -2.27
CA TRP A 37 1.14 2.74 -1.61
C TRP A 37 2.08 3.79 -0.98
N ARG A 38 3.11 3.35 -0.25
CA ARG A 38 4.12 4.27 0.34
C ARG A 38 4.82 5.11 -0.72
N ILE A 39 5.22 4.49 -1.84
CA ILE A 39 5.89 5.20 -2.94
C ILE A 39 4.94 6.23 -3.56
N GLU A 40 3.69 5.86 -3.79
CA GLU A 40 2.67 6.75 -4.35
C GLU A 40 2.36 7.92 -3.43
N GLU A 41 2.23 7.70 -2.12
CA GLU A 41 2.00 8.77 -1.15
C GLU A 41 3.14 9.78 -1.11
N VAL A 42 4.39 9.31 -1.13
CA VAL A 42 5.55 10.20 -1.23
C VAL A 42 5.51 11.00 -2.53
N LYS A 43 5.26 10.34 -3.67
CA LYS A 43 5.14 11.02 -4.97
C LYS A 43 4.03 12.06 -4.96
N LYS A 44 2.84 11.74 -4.45
CA LYS A 44 1.72 12.69 -4.32
C LYS A 44 2.09 13.88 -3.46
N ARG A 45 2.75 13.66 -2.32
CA ARG A 45 3.19 14.74 -1.44
C ARG A 45 4.22 15.64 -2.12
N GLU A 46 5.16 15.09 -2.86
CA GLU A 46 6.15 15.86 -3.62
C GLU A 46 5.49 16.63 -4.77
N LEU A 47 4.61 15.99 -5.55
CA LEU A 47 3.84 16.65 -6.61
C LEU A 47 3.00 17.80 -6.06
N ALA A 48 2.30 17.60 -4.93
CA ALA A 48 1.51 18.65 -4.29
C ALA A 48 2.38 19.81 -3.78
N LYS A 49 3.63 19.55 -3.35
CA LYS A 49 4.59 20.62 -3.01
C LYS A 49 5.05 21.38 -4.26
N ILE A 50 5.35 20.66 -5.34
CA ILE A 50 5.79 21.25 -6.62
C ILE A 50 4.68 22.14 -7.20
N GLU A 51 3.44 21.64 -7.24
CA GLU A 51 2.26 22.37 -7.70
C GLU A 51 2.06 23.67 -6.91
N LYS A 52 2.10 23.60 -5.57
CA LYS A 52 2.03 24.79 -4.70
C LYS A 52 3.16 25.79 -4.87
N LYS A 53 4.33 25.36 -5.35
CA LYS A 53 5.48 26.24 -5.57
C LYS A 53 5.44 26.93 -6.92
N THR A 54 4.64 26.41 -7.86
CA THR A 54 4.56 26.88 -9.24
C THR A 54 3.37 27.83 -9.49
N ASN A 55 2.46 27.94 -8.52
CA ASN A 55 1.34 28.89 -8.51
C ASN A 55 1.55 29.98 -7.45
#